data_AF-A0A848ZQD0-F1
#
_entry.id   AF-A0A848ZQD0-F1
#
_cell.length_a   1.000
_cell.length_b   1.000
_cell.length_c   1.000
_cell.angle_alpha   90.00
_cell.angle_beta   90.00
_cell.angle_gamma   90.00
#
_symmetry.space_group_name_H-M   'P 1'
#
loop_
_entity.id
_entity.type
_entity.pdbx_description
1 polymer ?
#
loop_
_entity_poly.entity_id
_entity_poly.type
_entity_poly.pdbx_seq_one_letter_code
_entity_poly.pdbx_strand_id
1 'polypeptide(L)'
;MLLLSIAGCGETKTTNNTPENSEESEQLQTTITLSQDQFEGENMILGKLETQNFPTLVSVTGAIDVPPQNRAIVSSFTGGYVKRTPLLIGDKVKKGQALITLENPEFVQLQQDYLEVAEQLTYLKSEFERQEKLVAEQISSEKNFLKAKSTYKQNLAMYNGLRKKLQMLNISPIKVEQGELTSQITIYAPISGSITKVNINKGM
;
A
#
# COMPACT_ATOMS: atom_id res chain seq x y z
N MET A 1 -13.07 42.41 -24.97
CA MET A 1 -11.84 43.15 -24.59
C MET A 1 -10.67 42.28 -25.05
N LEU A 2 -9.75 42.72 -25.91
CA LEU A 2 -9.54 44.05 -26.52
C LEU A 2 -9.08 43.85 -27.98
N LEU A 3 -9.32 44.81 -28.88
CA LEU A 3 -8.64 44.84 -30.20
C LEU A 3 -7.19 45.28 -30.03
N LEU A 4 -6.30 44.88 -30.94
CA LEU A 4 -5.02 45.55 -31.13
C LEU A 4 -4.56 45.51 -32.59
N SER A 5 -4.30 46.68 -33.16
CA SER A 5 -3.79 46.88 -34.53
C SER A 5 -2.72 47.97 -34.54
N ILE A 6 -1.56 47.69 -35.15
CA ILE A 6 -0.47 48.59 -35.56
C ILE A 6 0.23 47.83 -36.72
N ALA A 7 0.45 48.31 -37.96
CA ALA A 7 0.69 49.62 -38.57
C ALA A 7 2.17 50.08 -38.57
N GLY A 8 2.81 50.13 -39.74
CA GLY A 8 4.18 50.64 -39.96
C GLY A 8 4.57 50.59 -41.44
N CYS A 9 5.25 51.63 -41.97
CA CYS A 9 5.47 51.81 -43.42
C CYS A 9 6.71 52.70 -43.72
N GLY A 10 7.25 52.60 -44.94
CA GLY A 10 8.41 53.37 -45.48
C GLY A 10 9.78 52.71 -45.21
N GLU A 11 10.86 52.95 -45.97
CA GLU A 11 11.06 53.70 -47.24
C GLU A 11 12.43 53.29 -47.84
N THR A 12 12.69 53.12 -49.15
CA THR A 12 11.86 52.81 -50.35
C THR A 12 12.75 52.11 -51.42
N LYS A 13 13.25 52.56 -52.60
CA LYS A 13 13.20 53.74 -53.50
C LYS A 13 13.51 53.29 -54.96
N THR A 14 13.51 54.20 -55.93
CA THR A 14 13.60 54.00 -57.41
C THR A 14 14.91 53.37 -57.93
N THR A 15 14.94 52.66 -59.07
CA THR A 15 14.69 53.20 -60.42
C THR A 15 14.40 52.12 -61.50
N ASN A 16 13.28 52.27 -62.22
CA ASN A 16 12.91 51.76 -63.57
C ASN A 16 12.98 50.24 -63.90
N ASN A 17 12.07 49.66 -64.70
CA ASN A 17 10.68 50.00 -65.06
C ASN A 17 9.96 48.77 -65.67
N THR A 18 8.91 48.30 -64.99
CA THR A 18 7.64 47.72 -65.51
C THR A 18 7.68 46.94 -66.84
N PRO A 19 7.41 45.63 -66.81
CA PRO A 19 6.00 45.20 -66.74
C PRO A 19 5.69 44.18 -65.65
N GLU A 20 4.72 44.50 -64.78
CA GLU A 20 3.70 43.58 -64.25
C GLU A 20 2.73 44.35 -63.33
N ASN A 21 1.51 43.84 -63.19
CA ASN A 21 0.67 44.04 -62.01
C ASN A 21 -0.25 42.82 -61.85
N SER A 22 0.36 41.71 -61.44
CA SER A 22 -0.36 40.62 -60.80
C SER A 22 -0.88 41.09 -59.44
N GLU A 23 -2.16 40.84 -59.14
CA GLU A 23 -2.59 40.62 -57.76
C GLU A 23 -3.12 39.19 -57.67
N GLU A 24 -2.18 38.31 -57.33
CA GLU A 24 -2.36 36.88 -57.19
C GLU A 24 -3.02 36.59 -55.83
N SER A 25 -4.34 36.39 -55.84
CA SER A 25 -5.02 35.84 -54.68
C SER A 25 -4.91 34.31 -54.70
N GLU A 26 -3.90 33.74 -54.02
CA GLU A 26 -3.86 32.32 -53.65
C GLU A 26 -4.99 31.96 -52.67
N GLN A 27 -6.24 32.05 -53.14
CA GLN A 27 -7.31 31.27 -52.53
C GLN A 27 -7.09 29.82 -52.94
N LEU A 28 -6.79 28.97 -51.96
CA LEU A 28 -6.82 27.51 -52.11
C LEU A 28 -8.23 27.11 -52.59
N GLN A 29 -8.40 26.94 -53.90
CA GLN A 29 -9.67 26.54 -54.49
C GLN A 29 -9.91 25.05 -54.21
N THR A 30 -10.48 24.75 -53.04
CA THR A 30 -10.84 23.39 -52.58
C THR A 30 -12.02 22.77 -53.35
N THR A 31 -12.23 23.18 -54.60
CA THR A 31 -13.32 22.79 -55.49
C THR A 31 -12.79 22.78 -56.92
N ILE A 32 -12.87 21.62 -57.59
CA ILE A 32 -12.47 21.46 -59.00
C ILE A 32 -13.74 21.49 -59.85
N THR A 33 -13.74 22.30 -60.91
CA THR A 33 -14.80 22.33 -61.93
C THR A 33 -14.37 21.50 -63.15
N LEU A 34 -15.27 20.66 -63.65
CA LEU A 34 -15.06 19.83 -64.84
C LEU A 34 -16.16 20.10 -65.88
N SER A 35 -15.87 19.82 -67.16
CA SER A 35 -16.87 19.87 -68.23
C SER A 35 -17.70 18.59 -68.30
N GLN A 36 -18.84 18.65 -69.00
CA GLN A 36 -19.70 17.48 -69.25
C GLN A 36 -18.93 16.37 -69.99
N ASP A 37 -18.17 16.74 -71.02
CA ASP A 37 -17.36 15.81 -71.82
C ASP A 37 -16.30 15.07 -70.97
N GLN A 38 -15.72 15.74 -69.97
CA GLN A 38 -14.78 15.14 -69.02
C GLN A 38 -15.48 14.19 -68.03
N PHE A 39 -16.71 14.53 -67.62
CA PHE A 39 -17.50 13.67 -66.73
C PHE A 39 -17.94 12.38 -67.43
N GLU A 40 -18.40 12.48 -68.68
CA GLU A 40 -18.87 11.35 -69.47
C GLU A 40 -17.71 10.51 -70.06
N GLY A 41 -16.63 11.14 -70.53
CA GLY A 41 -15.45 10.45 -71.06
C GLY A 41 -14.76 9.54 -70.04
N GLU A 42 -14.62 10.01 -68.80
CA GLU A 42 -14.04 9.23 -67.69
C GLU A 42 -15.08 8.34 -66.96
N ASN A 43 -16.30 8.21 -67.51
CA ASN A 43 -17.38 7.35 -67.01
C ASN A 43 -17.72 7.59 -65.51
N MET A 44 -17.68 8.84 -65.05
CA MET A 44 -17.97 9.16 -63.65
C MET A 44 -19.45 8.95 -63.30
N ILE A 45 -19.71 8.55 -62.06
CA ILE A 45 -21.06 8.29 -61.55
C ILE A 45 -21.30 8.98 -60.19
N LEU A 46 -22.45 9.64 -60.06
CA LEU A 46 -22.88 10.26 -58.80
C LEU A 46 -23.61 9.23 -57.93
N GLY A 47 -22.93 8.74 -56.89
CA GLY A 47 -23.56 7.98 -55.82
C GLY A 47 -24.51 8.83 -54.96
N LYS A 48 -25.49 8.20 -54.32
CA LYS A 48 -26.32 8.83 -53.29
C LYS A 48 -25.65 8.70 -51.93
N LEU A 49 -25.83 9.70 -51.06
CA LEU A 49 -25.41 9.62 -49.67
C LEU A 49 -26.35 8.67 -48.91
N GLU A 50 -25.83 7.52 -48.48
CA GLU A 50 -26.57 6.53 -47.70
C GLU A 50 -25.96 6.35 -46.30
N THR A 51 -26.80 6.45 -45.27
CA THR A 51 -26.38 6.24 -43.88
C THR A 51 -26.20 4.75 -43.59
N GLN A 52 -24.98 4.24 -43.78
CA GLN A 52 -24.63 2.87 -43.41
C GLN A 52 -24.24 2.77 -41.93
N ASN A 53 -24.63 1.67 -41.28
CA ASN A 53 -24.38 1.44 -39.86
C ASN A 53 -22.96 0.88 -39.65
N PHE A 54 -21.99 1.76 -39.37
CA PHE A 54 -20.57 1.40 -39.22
C PHE A 54 -20.20 1.23 -37.72
N PRO A 55 -19.99 -0.01 -37.22
CA PRO A 55 -19.66 -0.23 -35.81
C PRO A 55 -18.19 0.12 -35.53
N THR A 56 -17.94 1.23 -34.84
CA THR A 56 -16.60 1.61 -34.37
C THR A 56 -16.09 0.64 -33.30
N LEU A 57 -15.29 -0.35 -33.72
CA LEU A 57 -14.65 -1.30 -32.82
C LEU A 57 -13.45 -0.65 -32.09
N VAL A 58 -13.51 -0.60 -30.76
CA VAL A 58 -12.42 -0.10 -29.91
C VAL A 58 -11.74 -1.27 -29.21
N SER A 59 -10.60 -1.70 -29.74
CA SER A 59 -9.78 -2.76 -29.12
C SER A 59 -9.12 -2.26 -27.83
N VAL A 60 -9.38 -2.92 -26.71
CA VAL A 60 -8.79 -2.61 -25.39
C VAL A 60 -8.16 -3.84 -24.76
N THR A 61 -7.02 -3.65 -24.08
CA THR A 61 -6.38 -4.70 -23.27
C THR A 61 -6.88 -4.60 -21.84
N GLY A 62 -7.43 -5.70 -21.32
CA GLY A 62 -7.85 -5.84 -19.92
C GLY A 62 -6.93 -6.76 -19.12
N ALA A 63 -6.96 -6.65 -17.79
CA ALA A 63 -6.33 -7.58 -16.87
C ALA A 63 -7.37 -8.10 -15.86
N ILE A 64 -7.29 -9.38 -15.50
CA ILE A 64 -8.10 -9.98 -14.44
C ILE A 64 -7.30 -9.84 -13.13
N ASP A 65 -7.90 -9.21 -12.12
CA ASP A 65 -7.31 -9.13 -10.79
C ASP A 65 -8.28 -9.57 -9.67
N VAL A 66 -7.73 -10.00 -8.55
CA VAL A 66 -8.50 -10.47 -7.38
C VAL A 66 -9.03 -9.27 -6.59
N PRO A 67 -10.35 -9.16 -6.34
CA PRO A 67 -10.92 -8.07 -5.55
C PRO A 67 -10.28 -7.95 -4.16
N PRO A 68 -10.04 -6.73 -3.63
CA PRO A 68 -9.33 -6.53 -2.36
C PRO A 68 -9.88 -7.32 -1.18
N GLN A 69 -11.20 -7.57 -1.12
CA GLN A 69 -11.85 -8.36 -0.07
C GLN A 69 -11.39 -9.84 -0.05
N ASN A 70 -10.96 -10.37 -1.19
CA ASN A 70 -10.47 -11.75 -1.36
C ASN A 70 -8.93 -11.83 -1.40
N ARG A 71 -8.23 -10.73 -1.06
CA ARG A 71 -6.78 -10.62 -1.06
C ARG A 71 -6.27 -10.27 0.34
N ALA A 72 -5.49 -11.16 0.93
CA ALA A 72 -4.74 -10.85 2.15
C ALA A 72 -3.27 -10.60 1.82
N ILE A 73 -2.72 -9.48 2.28
CA ILE A 73 -1.28 -9.24 2.33
C ILE A 73 -0.80 -9.66 3.72
N VAL A 74 0.26 -10.46 3.77
CA VAL A 74 0.83 -10.97 5.02
C VAL A 74 2.19 -10.32 5.24
N SER A 75 2.35 -9.63 6.37
CA SER A 75 3.58 -8.96 6.81
C SER A 75 3.89 -9.30 8.27
N SER A 76 5.11 -8.99 8.71
CA SER A 76 5.51 -9.09 10.12
C SER A 76 5.34 -7.75 10.83
N PHE A 77 5.01 -7.79 12.12
CA PHE A 77 5.03 -6.62 13.01
C PHE A 77 6.42 -6.26 13.54
N THR A 78 7.42 -7.13 13.32
CA THR A 78 8.78 -7.00 13.85
C THR A 78 9.79 -7.54 12.84
N GLY A 79 11.02 -7.02 12.87
CA GLY A 79 12.12 -7.54 12.05
C GLY A 79 12.51 -8.97 12.44
N GLY A 80 13.44 -9.53 11.68
CA GLY A 80 13.94 -10.90 11.87
C GLY A 80 14.19 -11.59 10.53
N TYR A 81 15.06 -12.59 10.54
CA TYR A 81 15.46 -13.32 9.33
C TYR A 81 14.46 -14.44 9.01
N VAL A 82 14.16 -14.62 7.72
CA VAL A 82 13.36 -15.73 7.20
C VAL A 82 14.16 -17.03 7.31
N LYS A 83 13.99 -17.74 8.43
CA LYS A 83 14.61 -19.04 8.68
C LYS A 83 14.08 -20.12 7.73
N ARG A 84 12.76 -20.10 7.47
CA ARG A 84 12.06 -21.04 6.56
C ARG A 84 10.90 -20.36 5.83
N THR A 85 10.86 -20.54 4.51
CA THR A 85 9.66 -20.40 3.68
C THR A 85 9.54 -21.64 2.79
N PRO A 86 8.51 -22.50 2.98
CA PRO A 86 8.27 -23.66 2.12
C PRO A 86 7.40 -23.32 0.89
N LEU A 87 6.98 -22.06 0.73
CA LEU A 87 5.94 -21.65 -0.21
C LEU A 87 6.49 -21.27 -1.60
N LEU A 88 5.76 -21.68 -2.62
CA LEU A 88 5.92 -21.27 -4.02
C LEU A 88 4.68 -20.53 -4.53
N ILE A 89 4.83 -19.79 -5.62
CA ILE A 89 3.70 -19.13 -6.30
C ILE A 89 2.81 -20.21 -6.93
N GLY A 90 1.51 -20.13 -6.67
CA GLY A 90 0.49 -21.12 -7.06
C GLY A 90 0.06 -22.05 -5.92
N ASP A 91 0.88 -22.21 -4.87
CA ASP A 91 0.59 -23.12 -3.75
C ASP A 91 -0.77 -22.83 -3.10
N LYS A 92 -1.54 -23.90 -2.86
CA LYS A 92 -2.82 -23.82 -2.15
C LYS A 92 -2.58 -23.82 -0.64
N VAL A 93 -3.14 -22.83 0.05
CA VAL A 93 -3.04 -22.67 1.51
C VAL A 93 -4.43 -22.64 2.15
N LYS A 94 -4.55 -23.26 3.33
CA LYS A 94 -5.75 -23.19 4.17
C LYS A 94 -5.57 -22.10 5.24
N LYS A 95 -6.65 -21.44 5.65
CA LYS A 95 -6.66 -20.55 6.82
C LYS A 95 -6.07 -21.28 8.05
N GLY A 96 -5.13 -20.65 8.75
CA GLY A 96 -4.39 -21.22 9.87
C GLY A 96 -3.17 -22.07 9.49
N GLN A 97 -2.89 -22.29 8.19
CA GLN A 97 -1.67 -22.98 7.75
C GLN A 97 -0.44 -22.11 8.01
N ALA A 98 0.65 -22.71 8.48
CA ALA A 98 1.94 -22.05 8.63
C ALA A 98 2.48 -21.61 7.27
N LEU A 99 2.84 -20.33 7.14
CA LEU A 99 3.37 -19.74 5.93
C LEU A 99 4.88 -19.55 5.99
N ILE A 100 5.37 -18.89 7.04
CA ILE A 100 6.77 -18.44 7.17
C ILE A 100 7.21 -18.61 8.62
N THR A 101 8.44 -19.06 8.85
CA THR A 101 9.10 -19.01 10.16
C THR A 101 10.17 -17.92 10.14
N LEU A 102 10.02 -16.92 11.02
CA LEU A 102 11.00 -15.86 11.26
C LEU A 102 11.83 -16.17 12.51
N GLU A 103 13.06 -15.66 12.55
CA GLU A 103 13.99 -15.80 13.68
C GLU A 103 14.63 -14.46 14.02
N ASN A 104 14.59 -14.07 15.30
CA ASN A 104 15.14 -12.80 15.79
C ASN A 104 15.53 -12.94 17.28
N PRO A 105 16.75 -12.54 17.71
CA PRO A 105 17.11 -12.49 19.13
C PRO A 105 16.20 -11.56 19.97
N GLU A 106 15.61 -10.51 19.38
CA GLU A 106 14.67 -9.63 20.08
C GLU A 106 13.44 -10.38 20.62
N PHE A 107 13.03 -11.49 19.99
CA PHE A 107 11.96 -12.33 20.52
C PHE A 107 12.36 -12.95 21.86
N VAL A 108 13.61 -13.39 22.01
CA VAL A 108 14.13 -13.96 23.27
C VAL A 108 14.19 -12.88 24.35
N GLN A 109 14.69 -11.68 24.01
CA GLN A 109 14.71 -10.54 24.94
C GLN A 109 13.29 -10.20 25.42
N LEU A 110 12.31 -10.08 24.52
CA LEU A 110 10.92 -9.80 24.88
C LEU A 110 10.30 -10.85 25.83
N GLN A 111 10.73 -12.11 25.71
CA GLN A 111 10.30 -13.19 26.60
C GLN A 111 11.02 -13.13 27.96
N GLN A 112 12.29 -12.73 28.00
CA GLN A 112 13.03 -12.47 29.24
C GLN A 112 12.46 -11.28 30.02
N ASP A 113 12.24 -10.14 29.35
CA ASP A 113 11.59 -8.94 29.91
C ASP A 113 10.23 -9.29 30.54
N TYR A 114 9.46 -10.15 29.85
CA TYR A 114 8.16 -10.60 30.32
C TYR A 114 8.26 -11.49 31.57
N LEU A 115 9.18 -12.45 31.56
CA LEU A 115 9.38 -13.39 32.66
C LEU A 115 9.89 -12.67 33.92
N GLU A 116 10.83 -11.74 33.79
CA GLU A 116 11.30 -10.93 34.93
C GLU A 116 10.15 -10.17 35.60
N VAL A 117 9.33 -9.46 34.81
CA VAL A 117 8.21 -8.69 35.34
C VAL A 117 7.12 -9.61 35.90
N ALA A 118 6.90 -10.80 35.32
CA ALA A 118 5.94 -11.79 35.82
C ALA A 118 6.29 -12.29 37.23
N GLU A 119 7.55 -12.67 37.45
CA GLU A 119 8.03 -13.12 38.76
C GLU A 119 7.97 -11.99 39.80
N GLN A 120 8.44 -10.79 39.45
CA GLN A 120 8.38 -9.62 40.34
C GLN A 120 6.94 -9.23 40.72
N LEU A 121 5.97 -9.42 39.83
CA LEU A 121 4.57 -9.02 40.06
C LEU A 121 3.95 -9.73 41.27
N THR A 122 4.32 -10.98 41.53
CA THR A 122 3.83 -11.76 42.69
C THR A 122 4.27 -11.15 44.01
N TYR A 123 5.55 -10.79 44.12
CA TYR A 123 6.10 -10.08 45.29
C TYR A 123 5.47 -8.69 45.45
N LEU A 124 5.42 -7.90 44.38
CA LEU A 124 4.87 -6.54 44.41
C LEU A 124 3.38 -6.51 44.77
N LYS A 125 2.60 -7.51 44.38
CA LYS A 125 1.20 -7.68 44.79
C LYS A 125 1.10 -7.93 46.30
N SER A 126 1.90 -8.87 46.83
CA SER A 126 1.93 -9.19 48.27
C SER A 126 2.34 -7.97 49.12
N GLU A 127 3.35 -7.21 48.68
CA GLU A 127 3.76 -5.96 49.32
C GLU A 127 2.65 -4.89 49.31
N PHE A 128 1.96 -4.72 48.17
CA PHE A 128 0.82 -3.81 48.07
C PHE A 128 -0.31 -4.19 49.04
N GLU A 129 -0.74 -5.46 49.04
CA GLU A 129 -1.78 -5.97 49.93
C GLU A 129 -1.38 -5.91 51.42
N ARG A 130 -0.09 -6.05 51.74
CA ARG A 130 0.43 -5.87 53.11
C ARG A 130 0.38 -4.41 53.55
N GLN A 131 0.82 -3.47 52.72
CA GLN A 131 0.76 -2.04 53.05
C GLN A 131 -0.68 -1.52 53.13
N GLU A 132 -1.61 -2.07 52.33
CA GLU A 132 -3.04 -1.73 52.40
C GLU A 132 -3.63 -2.06 53.78
N LYS A 133 -3.37 -3.27 54.29
CA LYS A 133 -3.78 -3.69 55.64
C LYS A 133 -3.13 -2.85 56.74
N LEU A 134 -1.81 -2.66 56.69
CA LEU A 134 -1.09 -1.87 57.69
C LEU A 134 -1.51 -0.40 57.74
N VAL A 135 -1.99 0.20 56.64
CA VAL A 135 -2.57 1.55 56.65
C VAL A 135 -4.01 1.53 57.19
N ALA A 136 -4.82 0.52 56.86
CA ALA A 136 -6.17 0.36 57.43
C ALA A 136 -6.14 0.17 58.95
N GLU A 137 -5.13 -0.53 59.48
CA GLU A 137 -4.85 -0.73 60.91
C GLU A 137 -4.12 0.47 61.57
N GLN A 138 -3.84 1.55 60.82
CA GLN A 138 -3.12 2.75 61.28
C GLN A 138 -1.65 2.53 61.72
N ILE A 139 -1.04 1.41 61.32
CA ILE A 139 0.33 1.00 61.66
C ILE A 139 1.37 1.60 60.70
N SER A 140 1.04 1.71 59.41
CA SER A 140 1.95 2.24 58.36
C SER A 140 1.53 3.62 57.86
N SER A 141 2.48 4.37 57.29
CA SER A 141 2.20 5.66 56.66
C SER A 141 1.53 5.47 55.30
N GLU A 142 0.51 6.28 55.01
CA GLU A 142 -0.13 6.34 53.69
C GLU A 142 0.88 6.53 52.54
N LYS A 143 1.97 7.27 52.77
CA LYS A 143 3.08 7.43 51.81
C LYS A 143 3.68 6.09 51.36
N ASN A 144 3.78 5.11 52.26
CA ASN A 144 4.32 3.79 51.96
C ASN A 144 3.34 2.97 51.11
N PHE A 145 2.04 3.02 51.46
CA PHE A 145 0.98 2.41 50.67
C PHE A 145 0.87 3.02 49.27
N LEU A 146 0.87 4.35 49.13
CA LEU A 146 0.83 5.03 47.84
C LEU A 146 2.07 4.68 46.97
N LYS A 147 3.26 4.55 47.59
CA LYS A 147 4.45 4.05 46.91
C LYS A 147 4.27 2.61 46.40
N ALA A 148 3.89 1.67 47.28
CA ALA A 148 3.69 0.27 46.92
C ALA A 148 2.61 0.10 45.84
N LYS A 149 1.48 0.81 45.98
CA LYS A 149 0.37 0.88 45.03
C LYS A 149 0.80 1.41 43.66
N SER A 150 1.69 2.41 43.63
CA SER A 150 2.27 2.92 42.39
C SER A 150 3.19 1.88 41.73
N THR A 151 4.16 1.32 42.46
CA THR A 151 5.11 0.33 41.93
C THR A 151 4.42 -0.95 41.46
N TYR A 152 3.41 -1.44 42.17
CA TYR A 152 2.59 -2.58 41.73
C TYR A 152 1.82 -2.25 40.45
N LYS A 153 1.14 -1.10 40.37
CA LYS A 153 0.39 -0.71 39.16
C LYS A 153 1.29 -0.47 37.94
N GLN A 154 2.49 0.09 38.14
CA GLN A 154 3.49 0.26 37.06
C GLN A 154 3.92 -1.09 36.48
N ASN A 155 4.28 -2.05 37.33
CA ASN A 155 4.69 -3.39 36.88
C ASN A 155 3.52 -4.20 36.31
N LEU A 156 2.31 -4.05 36.86
CA LEU A 156 1.09 -4.64 36.29
C LEU A 156 0.80 -4.09 34.88
N ALA A 157 1.03 -2.80 34.63
CA ALA A 157 0.90 -2.21 33.29
C ALA A 157 1.97 -2.77 32.34
N MET A 158 3.22 -2.89 32.80
CA MET A 158 4.32 -3.46 32.02
C MET A 158 4.06 -4.93 31.65
N TYR A 159 3.67 -5.77 32.62
CA TYR A 159 3.25 -7.16 32.42
C TYR A 159 2.17 -7.29 31.35
N ASN A 160 1.10 -6.49 31.45
CA ASN A 160 0.01 -6.52 30.47
C ASN A 160 0.47 -6.08 29.07
N GLY A 161 1.34 -5.07 28.96
CA GLY A 161 1.92 -4.63 27.69
C GLY A 161 2.80 -5.69 27.04
N LEU A 162 3.71 -6.31 27.81
CA LEU A 162 4.58 -7.40 27.36
C LEU A 162 3.77 -8.65 26.98
N ARG A 163 2.78 -9.05 27.80
CA ARG A 163 1.83 -10.14 27.49
C ARG A 163 1.11 -9.91 26.16
N LYS A 164 0.75 -8.66 25.85
CA LYS A 164 0.12 -8.30 24.56
C LYS A 164 1.09 -8.35 23.39
N LYS A 165 2.34 -7.88 23.54
CA LYS A 165 3.39 -8.04 22.52
C LYS A 165 3.63 -9.53 22.18
N LEU A 166 3.76 -10.40 23.18
CA LEU A 166 3.89 -11.85 22.97
C LEU A 166 2.68 -12.44 22.21
N GLN A 167 1.46 -12.07 22.61
CA GLN A 167 0.24 -12.51 21.91
C GLN A 167 0.19 -12.06 20.44
N MET A 168 0.67 -10.85 20.11
CA MET A 168 0.74 -10.36 18.72
C MET A 168 1.74 -11.14 17.85
N LEU A 169 2.76 -11.74 18.46
CA LEU A 169 3.76 -12.59 17.79
C LEU A 169 3.39 -14.09 17.79
N ASN A 170 2.18 -14.44 18.25
CA ASN A 170 1.74 -15.82 18.50
C ASN A 170 2.61 -16.61 19.50
N ILE A 171 3.39 -15.93 20.35
CA ILE A 171 4.14 -16.56 21.44
C ILE A 171 3.18 -16.75 22.62
N SER A 172 3.10 -17.97 23.15
CA SER A 172 2.23 -18.29 24.29
C SER A 172 2.85 -17.77 25.61
N PRO A 173 2.23 -16.80 26.32
CA PRO A 173 2.80 -16.29 27.56
C PRO A 173 2.95 -17.35 28.65
N ILE A 174 2.08 -18.38 28.64
CA ILE A 174 2.11 -19.51 29.58
C ILE A 174 3.37 -20.37 29.39
N LYS A 175 3.85 -20.52 28.14
CA LYS A 175 5.10 -21.24 27.86
C LYS A 175 6.32 -20.45 28.32
N VAL A 176 6.28 -19.12 28.18
CA VAL A 176 7.32 -18.23 28.68
C VAL A 176 7.39 -18.24 30.21
N GLU A 177 6.21 -18.21 30.87
CA GLU A 177 6.05 -18.42 32.34
C GLU A 177 6.55 -19.80 32.80
N GLN A 178 6.73 -20.77 31.89
CA GLN A 178 7.31 -22.10 32.13
C GLN A 178 8.80 -22.19 31.75
N GLY A 179 9.43 -21.10 31.30
CA GLY A 179 10.82 -21.06 30.85
C GLY A 179 11.07 -21.57 29.43
N GLU A 180 10.03 -21.91 28.65
CA GLU A 180 10.16 -22.28 27.24
C GLU A 180 10.35 -21.03 26.36
N LEU A 181 11.60 -20.56 26.22
CA LEU A 181 11.95 -19.43 25.36
C LEU A 181 12.17 -19.87 23.90
N THR A 182 11.62 -19.15 22.92
CA THR A 182 11.83 -19.41 21.49
C THR A 182 12.52 -18.25 20.75
N SER A 183 13.52 -18.55 19.92
CA SER A 183 14.10 -17.59 18.96
C SER A 183 13.22 -17.37 17.72
N GLN A 184 12.16 -18.15 17.56
CA GLN A 184 11.41 -18.31 16.32
C GLN A 184 9.91 -18.08 16.52
N ILE A 185 9.30 -17.39 15.55
CA ILE A 185 7.85 -17.22 15.45
C ILE A 185 7.35 -17.74 14.09
N THR A 186 6.10 -18.18 14.04
CA THR A 186 5.46 -18.64 12.80
C THR A 186 4.29 -17.75 12.44
N ILE A 187 4.28 -17.27 11.20
CA ILE A 187 3.19 -16.49 10.62
C ILE A 187 2.25 -17.45 9.88
N TYR A 188 0.94 -17.28 10.09
CA TYR A 188 -0.10 -18.17 9.59
C TYR A 188 -1.01 -17.49 8.55
N ALA A 189 -1.64 -18.29 7.69
CA ALA A 189 -2.54 -17.80 6.66
C ALA A 189 -3.86 -17.24 7.26
N PRO A 190 -4.22 -15.96 7.02
CA PRO A 190 -5.45 -15.37 7.54
C PRO A 190 -6.71 -15.84 6.80
N ILE A 191 -6.56 -16.30 5.55
CA ILE A 191 -7.61 -16.82 4.66
C ILE A 191 -7.13 -18.10 3.97
N SER A 192 -8.06 -18.88 3.41
CA SER A 192 -7.75 -19.97 2.48
C SER A 192 -7.67 -19.42 1.06
N GLY A 193 -6.77 -19.94 0.22
CA GLY A 193 -6.59 -19.48 -1.17
C GLY A 193 -5.35 -20.08 -1.83
N SER A 194 -4.79 -19.36 -2.81
CA SER A 194 -3.50 -19.68 -3.43
C SER A 194 -2.51 -18.51 -3.28
N ILE A 195 -1.23 -18.82 -3.14
CA ILE A 195 -0.15 -17.83 -3.08
C ILE A 195 0.04 -17.17 -4.45
N THR A 196 -0.28 -15.88 -4.58
CA THR A 196 -0.16 -15.12 -5.84
C THR A 196 1.19 -14.44 -6.03
N LYS A 197 1.90 -14.11 -4.95
CA LYS A 197 3.21 -13.45 -4.99
C LYS A 197 4.02 -13.77 -3.73
N VAL A 198 5.33 -13.97 -3.88
CA VAL A 198 6.30 -14.16 -2.79
C VAL A 198 7.40 -13.11 -2.96
N ASN A 199 7.61 -12.26 -1.95
CA ASN A 199 8.60 -11.18 -1.96
C ASN A 199 9.66 -11.39 -0.85
N ILE A 200 10.03 -12.63 -0.56
CA ILE A 200 10.96 -13.01 0.52
C ILE A 200 11.94 -14.07 0.03
N ASN A 201 13.16 -14.06 0.59
CA ASN A 201 14.17 -15.09 0.41
C ASN A 201 14.61 -15.62 1.77
N LYS A 202 15.09 -16.86 1.83
CA LYS A 202 15.65 -17.43 3.07
C LYS A 202 16.91 -16.65 3.48
N GLY A 203 16.96 -16.19 4.73
CA GLY A 203 18.08 -15.42 5.28
C GLY A 203 18.05 -13.92 5.00
N MET A 204 17.00 -13.42 4.33
CA MET A 204 16.61 -12.00 4.33
C MET A 204 15.52 -11.73 5.39
#